data_AF-A0A7V4H9Q0-F1
#
_entry.id   AF-A0A7V4H9Q0-F1
#
_cell.length_a   1.000
_cell.length_b   1.000
_cell.length_c   1.000
_cell.angle_alpha   90.00
_cell.angle_beta   90.00
_cell.angle_gamma   90.00
#
_symmetry.space_group_name_H-M   'P 1'
#
loop_
_entity.id
_entity.type
_entity.pdbx_description
1 polymer ?
#
loop_
_entity_poly.entity_id
_entity_poly.type
_entity_poly.pdbx_seq_one_letter_code
_entity_poly.pdbx_strand_id
1 'polypeptide(L)'
;MQIIKTILTLIILFASTTCWGQEIKRIQPVWWFGGALGGNINIYSSDFKKLNSSTSVPSAFTKGSGLGIFVSPLVEYKPDPVWGGQLFLGFDGRGGSFSDTRGNDTTSSLSSSMNYITLEPSIRYTPFEYPLYFFAGPRIGFNVAKSFTLNQTPGGEKKGDFDNVRGTAIGGQIGAGYEFSLTKFDADWQVIASPFLSVHFGQGPRSEENWGITTVRAGLALKFGNSLDVKTKVEKEVQFTIRAPRIIPRERKVEETFPLRNYVFFDKDSEEIPSRYVRLTYESAQMFQEEQLLEPQPKDLTGRSRRQLTVYHNILNILGDRLRKYTRSSVTLIGSSEYGESAGKELAESVKRYLMVVFGIEGERITTRGSVKPTIPSVQPGATRELDLVIPEDRRVEITSSSSELLEPVKIISLQEDPMDSDVLFSVSSSDDYFASWSLILTDESGKVKQLGPYASRQERIPGKLILGDKMKQTYKVVFEGSTSDGKIIRKEDTMRLIMSDEPEEAPGFRFSILFEFDQSKTVATYERFLTQTVAPMIPDGSSIIIHGHTDIIGEESHNLALSRARANETMAVIDKALQRLGKRNISYDTYGFGEDIRRAPFDNNLPEERFYNRTVIIDIVPE
;
A
#
# COMPACT_ATOMS: atom_id res chain seq x y z
N MET A 1 20.84 39.08 22.42
CA MET A 1 20.05 37.98 23.04
C MET A 1 18.59 37.96 22.60
N GLN A 2 17.92 39.12 22.49
CA GLN A 2 16.51 39.23 22.08
C GLN A 2 16.25 38.84 20.62
N ILE A 3 17.14 39.22 19.68
CA ILE A 3 17.06 38.86 18.26
C ILE A 3 17.20 37.33 18.04
N ILE A 4 18.09 36.68 18.78
CA ILE A 4 18.28 35.21 18.73
C ILE A 4 17.02 34.49 19.22
N LYS A 5 16.39 35.00 20.29
CA LYS A 5 15.09 34.48 20.75
C LYS A 5 14.02 34.62 19.67
N THR A 6 13.87 35.79 19.05
CA THR A 6 12.84 36.01 18.02
C THR A 6 13.02 35.11 16.79
N ILE A 7 14.26 34.86 16.36
CA ILE A 7 14.56 33.95 15.24
C ILE A 7 14.26 32.48 15.61
N LEU A 8 14.63 32.04 16.82
CA LEU A 8 14.29 30.70 17.30
C LEU A 8 12.77 30.50 17.41
N THR A 9 12.05 31.52 17.89
CA THR A 9 10.59 31.48 18.03
C THR A 9 9.89 31.39 16.68
N LEU A 10 10.41 32.05 15.63
CA LEU A 10 9.89 31.91 14.27
C LEU A 10 10.09 30.47 13.73
N ILE A 11 11.28 29.89 13.92
CA ILE A 11 11.59 28.53 13.46
C ILE A 11 10.68 27.48 14.14
N ILE A 12 10.38 27.67 15.44
CA ILE A 12 9.49 26.78 16.20
C ILE A 12 8.02 26.94 15.74
N LEU A 13 7.58 28.16 15.40
CA LEU A 13 6.22 28.41 14.91
C LEU A 13 5.96 27.84 13.51
N PHE A 14 6.99 27.64 12.68
CA PHE A 14 6.87 27.00 11.37
C PHE A 14 7.01 25.47 11.40
N ALA A 15 7.44 24.89 12.53
CA ALA A 15 7.62 23.44 12.69
C ALA A 15 6.38 22.70 13.22
N SER A 16 5.32 23.42 13.64
CA SER A 16 4.16 22.85 14.33
C SER A 16 2.99 22.42 13.44
N THR A 17 3.15 22.37 12.11
CA THR A 17 2.10 21.86 11.20
C THR A 17 2.67 20.87 10.19
N THR A 18 2.55 19.57 10.45
CA THR A 18 1.83 18.56 9.65
C THR A 18 2.14 17.13 10.13
N CYS A 19 1.15 16.27 9.92
CA CYS A 19 0.93 14.93 10.47
C CYS A 19 1.83 13.85 9.84
N TRP A 20 1.91 12.71 10.53
CA TRP A 20 2.63 11.49 10.17
C TRP A 20 2.18 10.91 8.82
N GLY A 21 3.12 10.45 7.99
CA GLY A 21 2.84 9.65 6.80
C GLY A 21 3.97 8.68 6.48
N GLN A 22 3.63 7.44 6.13
CA GLN A 22 4.56 6.38 5.71
C GLN A 22 5.62 6.88 4.70
N GLU A 23 6.86 6.42 4.84
CA GLU A 23 8.01 6.77 3.99
C GLU A 23 7.82 6.28 2.54
N ILE A 24 7.18 7.10 1.71
CA ILE A 24 7.18 6.95 0.25
C ILE A 24 8.38 7.72 -0.32
N LYS A 25 9.20 7.06 -1.13
CA LYS A 25 10.45 7.60 -1.69
C LYS A 25 10.18 8.72 -2.70
N ARG A 26 10.64 9.95 -2.40
CA ARG A 26 10.48 11.13 -3.27
C ARG A 26 11.49 11.12 -4.42
N ILE A 27 11.07 11.55 -5.62
CA ILE A 27 11.97 11.69 -6.76
C ILE A 27 12.59 13.10 -6.66
N GLN A 28 13.80 13.25 -6.14
CA GLN A 28 14.49 14.55 -6.05
C GLN A 28 15.85 14.54 -6.73
N PRO A 29 16.35 15.70 -7.22
CA PRO A 29 17.72 15.83 -7.68
C PRO A 29 18.70 15.40 -6.60
N VAL A 30 19.66 14.56 -6.98
CA VAL A 30 20.75 14.12 -6.09
C VAL A 30 21.79 15.22 -5.94
N TRP A 31 22.03 15.99 -7.00
CA TRP A 31 22.98 17.11 -7.00
C TRP A 31 22.26 18.45 -7.09
N TRP A 32 22.72 19.37 -6.27
CA TRP A 32 22.24 20.75 -6.20
C TRP A 32 23.43 21.70 -6.33
N PHE A 33 23.26 22.72 -7.16
CA PHE A 33 24.27 23.75 -7.40
C PHE A 33 23.68 25.12 -7.18
N GLY A 34 24.47 26.09 -6.75
CA GLY A 34 23.96 27.45 -6.61
C GLY A 34 24.91 28.39 -5.91
N GLY A 35 24.33 29.36 -5.20
CA GLY A 35 25.09 30.37 -4.48
C GLY A 35 24.45 30.72 -3.14
N ALA A 36 25.28 31.16 -2.21
CA ALA A 36 24.90 31.63 -0.90
C ALA A 36 25.43 33.04 -0.66
N LEU A 37 24.59 33.85 -0.02
CA LEU A 37 24.95 35.18 0.47
C LEU A 37 24.59 35.28 1.94
N GLY A 38 25.43 35.91 2.76
CA GLY A 38 25.16 36.04 4.18
C GLY A 38 25.89 37.20 4.85
N GLY A 39 25.40 37.54 6.04
CA GLY A 39 26.03 38.48 6.96
C GLY A 39 26.69 37.74 8.11
N ASN A 40 27.96 38.03 8.35
CA ASN A 40 28.74 37.56 9.48
C ASN A 40 28.71 38.59 10.61
N ILE A 41 28.37 38.15 11.82
CA ILE A 41 28.58 38.88 13.05
C ILE A 41 29.79 38.27 13.74
N ASN A 42 30.91 38.99 13.70
CA ASN A 42 32.18 38.56 14.27
C ASN A 42 32.31 39.11 15.69
N ILE A 43 32.66 38.24 16.63
CA ILE A 43 32.86 38.57 18.05
C ILE A 43 34.32 38.26 18.37
N TYR A 44 35.06 39.26 18.81
CA TYR A 44 36.48 39.14 19.13
C TYR A 44 36.68 39.00 20.63
N SER A 45 37.46 37.99 21.00
CA SER A 45 38.06 37.85 22.32
C SER A 45 39.56 37.86 22.12
N SER A 46 40.23 38.90 22.61
CA SER A 46 41.65 39.10 22.33
C SER A 46 42.42 39.44 23.61
N ASP A 47 43.73 39.37 23.51
CA ASP A 47 44.69 39.90 24.48
C ASP A 47 46.01 40.10 23.73
N PHE A 48 46.11 41.24 23.04
CA PHE A 48 47.31 41.60 22.30
C PHE A 48 47.60 43.10 22.41
N LYS A 49 48.89 43.44 22.44
CA LYS A 49 49.38 44.82 22.43
C LYS A 49 50.17 45.14 21.18
N LYS A 50 50.78 44.12 20.56
CA LYS A 50 51.66 44.29 19.41
C LYS A 50 50.91 44.00 18.12
N LEU A 51 50.77 45.00 17.25
CA LEU A 51 50.11 44.84 15.94
C LEU A 51 51.10 44.31 14.90
N ASN A 52 52.30 44.90 14.88
CA ASN A 52 53.44 44.47 14.07
C ASN A 52 54.77 44.91 14.71
N SER A 53 55.88 44.63 14.05
CA SER A 53 57.25 44.94 14.50
C SER A 53 57.49 46.42 14.83
N SER A 54 56.76 47.34 14.21
CA SER A 54 56.90 48.78 14.39
C SER A 54 55.79 49.43 15.23
N THR A 55 54.70 48.71 15.50
CA THR A 55 53.47 49.25 16.09
C THR A 55 53.00 48.42 17.27
N SER A 56 53.01 49.02 18.46
CA SER A 56 52.51 48.46 19.71
C SER A 56 51.71 49.51 20.49
N VAL A 57 50.76 49.06 21.31
CA VAL A 57 49.93 49.91 22.17
C VAL A 57 50.22 49.67 23.65
N PRO A 58 50.07 50.69 24.52
CA PRO A 58 50.38 50.56 25.96
C PRO A 58 49.43 49.59 26.70
N SER A 59 48.17 49.50 26.27
CA SER A 59 47.13 48.65 26.86
C SER A 59 46.56 47.66 25.84
N ALA A 60 46.32 46.42 26.26
CA ALA A 60 45.90 45.32 25.38
C ALA A 60 44.45 45.47 24.92
N PHE A 61 44.19 45.14 23.66
CA PHE A 61 42.83 45.02 23.15
C PHE A 61 42.23 43.71 23.62
N THR A 62 41.13 43.78 24.37
CA THR A 62 40.52 42.60 25.00
C THR A 62 39.26 42.09 24.31
N LYS A 63 38.53 42.98 23.64
CA LYS A 63 37.22 42.70 23.04
C LYS A 63 37.03 43.51 21.77
N GLY A 64 36.13 43.05 20.90
CA GLY A 64 35.72 43.76 19.71
C GLY A 64 34.61 43.04 18.97
N SER A 65 34.11 43.67 17.90
CA SER A 65 33.11 43.07 17.04
C SER A 65 33.16 43.65 15.63
N GLY A 66 32.59 42.92 14.68
CA GLY A 66 32.58 43.34 13.29
C GLY A 66 31.43 42.74 12.50
N LEU A 67 31.07 43.41 11.42
CA LEU A 67 30.17 42.88 10.41
C LEU A 67 30.98 42.52 9.17
N GLY A 68 30.70 41.35 8.61
CA GLY A 68 31.32 40.88 7.39
C GLY A 68 30.29 40.35 6.41
N ILE A 69 30.69 40.30 5.14
CA ILE A 69 29.88 39.71 4.07
C ILE A 69 30.43 38.32 3.78
N PHE A 70 29.52 37.39 3.52
CA PHE A 70 29.80 36.07 2.99
C PHE A 70 29.17 35.92 1.61
N VAL A 71 29.95 35.48 0.63
CA VAL A 71 29.47 35.16 -0.73
C VAL A 71 30.17 33.90 -1.19
N SER A 72 29.41 32.90 -1.63
CA SER A 72 29.97 31.60 -1.98
C SER A 72 29.15 30.87 -3.04
N PRO A 73 29.74 30.34 -4.13
CA PRO A 73 29.16 29.20 -4.81
C PRO A 73 29.00 28.02 -3.85
N LEU A 74 27.92 27.26 -4.03
CA LEU A 74 27.64 26.07 -3.26
C LEU A 74 27.41 24.86 -4.17
N VAL A 75 27.81 23.71 -3.67
CA VAL A 75 27.40 22.40 -4.19
C VAL A 75 26.88 21.57 -3.03
N GLU A 76 25.82 20.81 -3.29
CA GLU A 76 25.19 19.94 -2.31
C GLU A 76 24.79 18.61 -2.94
N TYR A 77 25.07 17.53 -2.23
CA TYR A 77 24.85 16.15 -2.61
C TYR A 77 23.87 15.51 -1.63
N LYS A 78 22.72 15.04 -2.14
CA LYS A 78 21.60 14.46 -1.39
C LYS A 78 21.25 13.08 -1.97
N PRO A 79 22.04 12.02 -1.69
CA PRO A 79 21.79 10.69 -2.21
C PRO A 79 20.58 10.00 -1.57
N ASP A 80 20.25 10.37 -0.33
CA ASP A 80 19.12 9.85 0.43
C ASP A 80 18.39 10.99 1.17
N PRO A 81 17.17 10.73 1.71
CA PRO A 81 16.37 11.78 2.34
C PRO A 81 16.97 12.35 3.64
N VAL A 82 17.84 11.60 4.33
CA VAL A 82 18.31 11.92 5.68
C VAL A 82 19.71 12.54 5.64
N TRP A 83 20.63 11.94 4.88
CA TRP A 83 22.03 12.34 4.82
C TRP A 83 22.41 13.02 3.52
N GLY A 84 23.32 13.97 3.63
CA GLY A 84 23.92 14.63 2.48
C GLY A 84 25.24 15.28 2.81
N GLY A 85 25.86 15.84 1.79
CA GLY A 85 27.04 16.69 1.91
C GLY A 85 26.76 18.05 1.32
N GLN A 86 27.29 19.11 1.91
CA GLN A 86 27.30 20.45 1.33
C GLN A 86 28.71 21.01 1.36
N LEU A 87 29.04 21.84 0.38
CA LEU A 87 30.31 22.50 0.28
C LEU A 87 30.09 23.96 -0.10
N PHE A 88 30.58 24.87 0.75
CA PHE A 88 30.75 26.26 0.40
C PHE A 88 32.23 26.54 0.09
N LEU A 89 32.47 27.24 -1.01
CA LEU A 89 33.77 27.81 -1.36
C LEU A 89 33.56 29.31 -1.61
N GLY A 90 34.04 30.21 -0.74
CA GLY A 90 33.59 31.60 -0.83
C GLY A 90 34.43 32.62 -0.10
N PHE A 91 34.13 33.89 -0.35
CA PHE A 91 34.70 35.01 0.38
C PHE A 91 34.02 35.13 1.75
N ASP A 92 34.82 35.32 2.79
CA ASP A 92 34.39 35.39 4.19
C ASP A 92 35.03 36.59 4.88
N GLY A 93 34.26 37.68 5.02
CA GLY A 93 34.68 38.88 5.73
C GLY A 93 34.65 38.68 7.24
N ARG A 94 35.79 38.88 7.91
CA ARG A 94 35.94 38.79 9.37
C ARG A 94 36.47 40.06 10.01
N GLY A 95 36.55 41.16 9.27
CA GLY A 95 36.95 42.48 9.75
C GLY A 95 35.93 43.12 10.71
N GLY A 96 36.38 44.14 11.42
CA GLY A 96 35.66 44.78 12.52
C GLY A 96 36.54 45.66 13.39
N SER A 97 35.96 46.22 14.44
CA SER A 97 36.62 47.16 15.34
C SER A 97 36.74 46.61 16.76
N PHE A 98 37.81 46.98 17.43
CA PHE A 98 38.07 46.63 18.83
C PHE A 98 37.58 47.73 19.76
N SER A 99 37.26 47.35 20.99
CA SER A 99 36.95 48.32 22.05
C SER A 99 38.18 49.13 22.39
N ASP A 100 38.01 50.45 22.50
CA ASP A 100 39.11 51.37 22.79
C ASP A 100 39.84 51.02 24.09
N THR A 101 41.16 51.18 24.07
CA THR A 101 42.01 50.95 25.24
C THR A 101 42.68 52.24 25.68
N ARG A 102 42.89 52.38 27.00
CA ARG A 102 43.58 53.53 27.59
C ARG A 102 44.80 53.05 28.37
N GLY A 103 45.94 53.69 28.14
CA GLY A 103 47.19 53.43 28.86
C GLY A 103 48.19 54.54 28.59
N ASN A 104 48.94 54.95 29.62
CA ASN A 104 49.92 56.05 29.56
C ASN A 104 49.35 57.31 28.87
N ASP A 105 48.20 57.79 29.34
CA ASP A 105 47.47 58.96 28.81
C ASP A 105 47.14 58.92 27.30
N THR A 106 47.23 57.74 26.67
CA THR A 106 46.92 57.53 25.26
C THR A 106 45.65 56.68 25.14
N THR A 107 44.65 57.17 24.39
CA THR A 107 43.50 56.35 23.95
C THR A 107 43.79 55.76 22.57
N SER A 108 43.67 54.44 22.43
CA SER A 108 43.93 53.71 21.18
C SER A 108 42.66 53.03 20.67
N SER A 109 42.27 53.33 19.42
CA SER A 109 41.13 52.71 18.73
C SER A 109 41.62 51.93 17.52
N LEU A 110 41.22 50.66 17.38
CA LEU A 110 41.74 49.74 16.36
C LEU A 110 40.60 49.19 15.50
N SER A 111 40.76 49.29 14.18
CA SER A 111 39.93 48.60 13.19
C SER A 111 40.78 47.62 12.39
N SER A 112 40.20 46.47 12.05
CA SER A 112 40.85 45.37 11.34
C SER A 112 40.07 45.01 10.08
N SER A 113 40.81 44.72 9.01
CA SER A 113 40.29 44.14 7.79
C SER A 113 40.88 42.74 7.63
N MET A 114 40.19 41.76 8.20
CA MET A 114 40.59 40.36 8.16
C MET A 114 39.67 39.60 7.23
N ASN A 115 40.14 39.25 6.03
CA ASN A 115 39.32 38.60 5.00
C ASN A 115 39.92 37.24 4.61
N TYR A 116 39.05 36.29 4.29
CA TYR A 116 39.43 34.95 3.90
C TYR A 116 38.71 34.51 2.63
N ILE A 117 39.35 33.63 1.87
CA ILE A 117 38.66 32.66 1.02
C ILE A 117 38.49 31.40 1.86
N THR A 118 37.28 30.89 2.01
CA THR A 118 36.98 29.72 2.85
C THR A 118 36.54 28.53 2.02
N LEU A 119 37.03 27.35 2.41
CA LEU A 119 36.54 26.04 2.02
C LEU A 119 35.83 25.43 3.23
N GLU A 120 34.53 25.14 3.08
CA GLU A 120 33.62 24.77 4.16
C GLU A 120 32.83 23.50 3.78
N PRO A 121 33.45 22.31 3.77
CA PRO A 121 32.74 21.05 3.59
C PRO A 121 31.93 20.75 4.87
N SER A 122 30.72 20.25 4.72
CA SER A 122 29.88 19.87 5.86
C SER A 122 29.01 18.67 5.54
N ILE A 123 28.82 17.83 6.56
CA ILE A 123 27.79 16.80 6.54
C ILE A 123 26.47 17.48 6.84
N ARG A 124 25.45 17.13 6.07
CA ARG A 124 24.08 17.59 6.22
C ARG A 124 23.21 16.45 6.75
N TYR A 125 22.30 16.78 7.65
CA TYR A 125 21.41 15.85 8.33
C TYR A 125 19.98 16.40 8.38
N THR A 126 19.01 15.64 7.89
CA THR A 126 17.58 16.00 7.79
C THR A 126 16.74 14.93 8.51
N PRO A 127 16.61 14.99 9.85
CA PRO A 127 15.96 13.93 10.64
C PRO A 127 14.42 13.91 10.56
N PHE A 128 13.82 14.89 9.90
CA PHE A 128 12.39 15.14 9.95
C PHE A 128 11.78 15.12 8.54
N GLU A 129 10.48 14.83 8.45
CA GLU A 129 9.73 14.87 7.19
C GLU A 129 9.54 16.29 6.64
N TYR A 130 9.67 17.30 7.50
CA TYR A 130 9.67 18.72 7.13
C TYR A 130 11.10 19.19 6.76
N PRO A 131 11.24 20.19 5.87
CA PRO A 131 12.51 20.54 5.21
C PRO A 131 13.52 21.31 6.10
N LEU A 132 13.58 21.00 7.39
CA LEU A 132 14.59 21.50 8.32
C LEU A 132 15.81 20.58 8.30
N TYR A 133 16.99 21.16 8.09
CA TYR A 133 18.25 20.42 8.10
C TYR A 133 19.27 21.05 9.03
N PHE A 134 20.18 20.22 9.53
CA PHE A 134 21.35 20.60 10.30
C PHE A 134 22.61 20.30 9.50
N PHE A 135 23.69 21.03 9.76
CA PHE A 135 24.97 20.74 9.17
C PHE A 135 26.12 21.01 10.14
N ALA A 136 27.19 20.24 9.99
CA ALA A 136 28.41 20.42 10.74
C ALA A 136 29.62 20.02 9.90
N GLY A 137 30.74 20.69 10.10
CA GLY A 137 31.96 20.35 9.38
C GLY A 137 33.14 21.27 9.67
N PRO A 138 34.32 20.94 9.13
CA PRO A 138 35.49 21.80 9.25
C PRO A 138 35.36 23.04 8.36
N ARG A 139 36.16 24.04 8.68
CA ARG A 139 36.30 25.29 7.94
C ARG A 139 37.78 25.59 7.77
N ILE A 140 38.20 25.79 6.53
CA ILE A 140 39.58 26.10 6.17
C ILE A 140 39.56 27.48 5.52
N GLY A 141 40.15 28.47 6.16
CA GLY A 141 40.24 29.84 5.64
C GLY A 141 41.65 30.18 5.19
N PHE A 142 41.78 30.69 3.97
CA PHE A 142 43.02 31.22 3.41
C PHE A 142 42.98 32.75 3.51
N ASN A 143 43.90 33.34 4.27
CA ASN A 143 43.91 34.78 4.49
C ASN A 143 44.22 35.52 3.18
N VAL A 144 43.41 36.53 2.86
CA VAL A 144 43.59 37.40 1.69
C VAL A 144 43.70 38.88 2.04
N ALA A 145 43.33 39.26 3.27
CA ALA A 145 43.58 40.60 3.81
C ALA A 145 43.86 40.52 5.31
N LYS A 146 44.83 41.32 5.76
CA LYS A 146 45.31 41.35 7.15
C LYS A 146 45.70 42.76 7.63
N SER A 147 45.06 43.78 7.06
CA SER A 147 45.39 45.17 7.36
C SER A 147 44.68 45.67 8.62
N PHE A 148 45.23 46.72 9.24
CA PHE A 148 44.64 47.45 10.34
C PHE A 148 44.73 48.97 10.16
N THR A 149 43.86 49.68 10.86
CA THR A 149 43.92 51.12 11.08
C THR A 149 43.84 51.39 12.58
N LEU A 150 44.87 52.06 13.12
CA LEU A 150 45.01 52.40 14.53
C LEU A 150 44.98 53.92 14.69
N ASN A 151 44.06 54.43 15.51
CA ASN A 151 43.98 55.84 15.87
C ASN A 151 44.41 56.04 17.33
N GLN A 152 45.44 56.85 17.58
CA GLN A 152 45.95 57.15 18.91
C GLN A 152 45.77 58.63 19.25
N THR A 153 45.27 58.93 20.46
CA THR A 153 45.14 60.31 20.96
C THR A 153 45.91 60.46 22.27
N PRO A 154 46.98 61.28 22.33
CA PRO A 154 47.67 61.94 21.20
C PRO A 154 48.48 60.94 20.35
N GLY A 155 48.61 61.14 19.02
CA GLY A 155 49.45 60.27 18.18
C GLY A 155 49.02 60.02 16.73
N GLY A 156 47.80 60.39 16.33
CA GLY A 156 47.32 60.32 14.94
C GLY A 156 46.96 58.91 14.45
N GLU A 157 46.70 58.79 13.14
CA GLU A 157 46.34 57.54 12.46
C GLU A 157 47.60 56.79 11.98
N LYS A 158 47.63 55.47 12.19
CA LYS A 158 48.62 54.54 11.64
C LYS A 158 47.92 53.40 10.91
N LYS A 159 48.39 53.06 9.71
CA LYS A 159 47.92 51.93 8.91
C LYS A 159 49.05 50.95 8.65
N GLY A 160 48.73 49.67 8.58
CA GLY A 160 49.70 48.62 8.29
C GLY A 160 49.07 47.24 8.30
N ASP A 161 49.90 46.22 8.15
CA ASP A 161 49.49 44.83 8.25
C ASP A 161 49.83 44.25 9.62
N PHE A 162 48.98 43.32 10.08
CA PHE A 162 49.27 42.52 11.26
C PHE A 162 50.41 41.53 10.98
N ASP A 163 51.36 41.44 11.92
CA ASP A 163 52.39 40.41 11.90
C ASP A 163 51.86 39.08 12.44
N ASN A 164 52.52 37.99 12.06
CA ASN A 164 52.22 36.64 12.56
C ASN A 164 50.78 36.21 12.30
N VAL A 165 50.16 36.73 11.22
CA VAL A 165 48.86 36.24 10.74
C VAL A 165 49.05 34.90 10.05
N ARG A 166 48.20 33.93 10.41
CA ARG A 166 48.19 32.62 9.81
C ARG A 166 47.69 32.73 8.37
N GLY A 167 48.49 32.28 7.41
CA GLY A 167 48.07 32.17 6.01
C GLY A 167 46.88 31.23 5.84
N THR A 168 46.83 30.17 6.66
CA THR A 168 45.72 29.22 6.74
C THR A 168 45.20 29.14 8.16
N ALA A 169 43.89 29.33 8.34
CA ALA A 169 43.18 29.20 9.61
C ALA A 169 42.22 28.00 9.55
N ILE A 170 42.26 27.15 10.58
CA ILE A 170 41.41 25.96 10.68
C ILE A 170 40.39 26.14 11.81
N GLY A 171 39.14 25.83 11.52
CA GLY A 171 38.07 25.85 12.50
C GLY A 171 36.97 24.86 12.18
N GLY A 172 35.86 24.99 12.89
CA GLY A 172 34.64 24.21 12.70
C GLY A 172 33.43 25.12 12.54
N GLN A 173 32.34 24.50 12.07
CA GLN A 173 31.04 25.12 12.02
C GLN A 173 29.94 24.13 12.36
N ILE A 174 28.87 24.68 12.94
CA ILE A 174 27.60 23.99 13.14
C ILE A 174 26.50 24.98 12.75
N GLY A 175 25.49 24.51 12.04
CA GLY A 175 24.38 25.34 11.62
C GLY A 175 23.11 24.56 11.33
N ALA A 176 22.06 25.31 11.05
CA ALA A 176 20.76 24.80 10.65
C ALA A 176 20.21 25.67 9.50
N GLY A 177 19.41 25.07 8.63
CA GLY A 177 18.72 25.76 7.56
C GLY A 177 17.37 25.13 7.27
N TYR A 178 16.54 25.86 6.53
CA TYR A 178 15.19 25.42 6.16
C TYR A 178 15.00 25.60 4.66
N GLU A 179 14.47 24.59 3.97
CA GLU A 179 14.31 24.64 2.51
C GLU A 179 12.89 25.01 2.10
N PHE A 180 12.78 26.05 1.26
CA PHE A 180 11.56 26.46 0.59
C PHE A 180 11.66 26.14 -0.90
N SER A 181 10.79 25.26 -1.39
CA SER A 181 10.69 24.97 -2.81
C SER A 181 10.01 26.14 -3.52
N LEU A 182 10.69 26.74 -4.51
CA LEU A 182 10.17 27.84 -5.30
C LEU A 182 9.48 27.36 -6.59
N THR A 183 9.74 26.13 -7.00
CA THR A 183 9.12 25.45 -8.15
C THR A 183 8.28 24.26 -7.67
N LYS A 184 7.36 23.80 -8.53
CA LYS A 184 6.65 22.54 -8.31
C LYS A 184 7.62 21.36 -8.24
N PHE A 185 7.25 20.32 -7.50
CA PHE A 185 8.07 19.11 -7.36
C PHE A 185 8.23 18.33 -8.67
N ASP A 186 7.26 18.42 -9.57
CA ASP A 186 7.27 17.78 -10.89
C ASP A 186 8.04 18.55 -11.97
N ALA A 187 8.59 19.74 -11.66
CA ALA A 187 9.41 20.49 -12.61
C ALA A 187 10.74 19.78 -12.91
N ASP A 188 11.21 19.86 -14.16
CA ASP A 188 12.51 19.31 -14.56
C ASP A 188 13.66 19.97 -13.81
N TRP A 189 13.59 21.30 -13.69
CA TRP A 189 14.47 22.10 -12.86
C TRP A 189 13.76 22.49 -11.58
N GLN A 190 14.29 22.01 -10.46
CA GLN A 190 13.83 22.39 -9.13
C GLN A 190 14.68 23.52 -8.57
N VAL A 191 14.02 24.51 -7.97
CA VAL A 191 14.67 25.66 -7.33
C VAL A 191 14.29 25.72 -5.86
N ILE A 192 15.30 25.82 -5.00
CA ILE A 192 15.15 25.90 -3.55
C ILE A 192 15.78 27.19 -3.04
N ALA A 193 15.02 27.96 -2.25
CA ALA A 193 15.55 29.00 -1.38
C ALA A 193 15.75 28.42 0.03
N SER A 194 16.91 28.67 0.63
CA SER A 194 17.32 28.02 1.87
C SER A 194 18.00 29.02 2.81
N PRO A 195 17.23 29.74 3.65
CA PRO A 195 17.82 30.50 4.76
C PRO A 195 18.53 29.56 5.73
N PHE A 196 19.66 30.00 6.25
CA PHE A 196 20.46 29.24 7.20
C PHE A 196 21.11 30.15 8.26
N LEU A 197 21.39 29.56 9.41
CA LEU A 197 22.13 30.16 10.51
C LEU A 197 23.27 29.22 10.92
N SER A 198 24.47 29.75 11.12
CA SER A 198 25.62 28.96 11.58
C SER A 198 26.47 29.71 12.58
N VAL A 199 27.16 28.93 13.43
CA VAL A 199 28.15 29.41 14.38
C VAL A 199 29.50 28.81 14.00
N HIS A 200 30.53 29.64 13.93
CA HIS A 200 31.89 29.26 13.56
C HIS A 200 32.84 29.53 14.72
N PHE A 201 33.77 28.62 14.92
CA PHE A 201 34.73 28.62 16.03
C PHE A 201 36.03 27.95 15.58
N GLY A 202 37.13 28.15 16.30
CA GLY A 202 38.41 27.49 15.99
C GLY A 202 39.62 28.38 16.21
N GLN A 203 40.65 28.18 15.39
CA GLN A 203 41.91 28.91 15.49
C GLN A 203 41.72 30.42 15.26
N GLY A 204 42.40 31.19 16.10
CA GLY A 204 42.57 32.63 15.92
C GLY A 204 43.33 33.00 14.65
N PRO A 205 43.23 34.25 14.17
CA PRO A 205 43.90 34.68 12.95
C PRO A 205 45.42 34.80 13.12
N ARG A 206 45.95 34.90 14.35
CA ARG A 206 47.38 35.07 14.63
C ARG A 206 48.01 33.85 15.31
N SER A 207 49.31 33.68 15.12
CA SER A 207 50.14 32.66 15.79
C SER A 207 50.88 33.17 17.02
N GLU A 208 50.87 34.48 17.24
CA GLU A 208 51.42 35.18 18.41
C GLU A 208 50.30 35.98 19.07
N GLU A 209 50.30 36.06 20.40
CA GLU A 209 49.27 36.70 21.23
C GLU A 209 47.85 36.12 21.01
N ASN A 210 46.96 36.25 21.99
CA ASN A 210 45.64 35.63 21.90
C ASN A 210 44.69 36.51 21.09
N TRP A 211 44.15 36.01 19.98
CA TRP A 211 43.02 36.62 19.28
C TRP A 211 42.08 35.51 18.81
N GLY A 212 40.97 35.32 19.51
CA GLY A 212 39.87 34.45 19.11
C GLY A 212 38.79 35.21 18.34
N ILE A 213 38.23 34.56 17.33
CA ILE A 213 37.06 35.06 16.59
C ILE A 213 35.98 33.98 16.61
N THR A 214 34.81 34.33 17.13
CA THR A 214 33.58 33.55 16.97
C THR A 214 32.68 34.29 16.00
N THR A 215 32.15 33.60 15.00
CA THR A 215 31.28 34.21 13.98
C THR A 215 29.90 33.58 14.03
N VAL A 216 28.86 34.39 14.11
CA VAL A 216 27.48 33.96 13.84
C VAL A 216 27.13 34.44 12.43
N ARG A 217 26.77 33.53 11.54
CA ARG A 217 26.41 33.85 10.15
C ARG A 217 24.94 33.56 9.93
N ALA A 218 24.21 34.55 9.41
CA ALA A 218 22.89 34.37 8.85
C ALA A 218 23.00 34.52 7.32
N GLY A 219 22.49 33.56 6.57
CA GLY A 219 22.59 33.55 5.12
C GLY A 219 21.36 33.00 4.43
N LEU A 220 21.33 33.18 3.10
CA LEU A 220 20.34 32.64 2.19
C LEU A 220 21.08 31.95 1.05
N ALA A 221 20.76 30.68 0.83
CA ALA A 221 21.22 29.91 -0.31
C ALA A 221 20.10 29.79 -1.35
N LEU A 222 20.45 29.92 -2.62
CA LEU A 222 19.58 29.59 -3.75
C LEU A 222 20.19 28.41 -4.49
N LYS A 223 19.43 27.33 -4.64
CA LYS A 223 19.90 26.03 -5.12
C LYS A 223 19.08 25.58 -6.32
N PHE A 224 19.74 24.98 -7.30
CA PHE A 224 19.16 24.47 -8.54
C PHE A 224 19.54 23.00 -8.70
N GLY A 225 18.55 22.15 -8.96
CA GLY A 225 18.74 20.72 -9.17
C GLY A 225 17.94 20.24 -10.37
N ASN A 226 18.54 19.37 -11.17
CA ASN A 226 17.89 18.77 -12.33
C ASN A 226 17.37 17.36 -11.96
N SER A 227 16.08 17.12 -12.19
CA SER A 227 15.42 15.85 -11.88
C SER A 227 15.20 14.93 -13.09
N LEU A 228 15.57 15.35 -14.30
CA LEU A 228 15.37 14.60 -15.56
C LEU A 228 16.01 13.21 -15.52
N ASP A 229 17.25 13.09 -15.05
CA ASP A 229 17.94 11.80 -14.99
C ASP A 229 17.25 10.84 -14.02
N VAL A 230 16.77 11.37 -12.89
CA VAL A 230 16.04 10.60 -11.88
C VAL A 230 14.67 10.17 -12.42
N LYS A 231 13.96 11.08 -13.10
CA LYS A 231 12.68 10.76 -13.78
C LYS A 231 12.86 9.68 -14.83
N THR A 232 13.86 9.82 -15.70
CA THR A 232 14.15 8.86 -16.77
C THR A 232 14.51 7.49 -16.20
N LYS A 233 15.24 7.46 -15.07
CA LYS A 233 15.57 6.22 -14.38
C LYS A 233 14.33 5.54 -13.81
N VAL A 234 13.49 6.27 -13.07
CA VAL A 234 12.24 5.74 -12.51
C VAL A 234 11.30 5.29 -13.63
N GLU A 235 11.17 6.07 -14.71
CA GLU A 235 10.36 5.70 -15.87
C GLU A 235 10.86 4.41 -16.55
N LYS A 236 12.17 4.14 -16.59
CA LYS A 236 12.71 2.87 -17.10
C LYS A 236 12.45 1.69 -16.15
N GLU A 237 12.41 1.93 -14.85
CA GLU A 237 12.15 0.90 -13.84
C GLU A 237 10.67 0.52 -13.75
N VAL A 238 9.76 1.45 -14.06
CA VAL A 238 8.31 1.19 -14.08
C VAL A 238 7.95 0.35 -15.31
N GLN A 239 7.47 -0.86 -15.04
CA GLN A 239 6.92 -1.76 -16.04
C GLN A 239 5.39 -1.72 -15.96
N PHE A 240 4.75 -1.40 -17.08
CA PHE A 240 3.31 -1.49 -17.25
C PHE A 240 3.02 -2.59 -18.26
N THR A 241 2.15 -3.53 -17.89
CA THR A 241 1.80 -4.67 -18.74
C THR A 241 0.30 -4.79 -18.88
N ILE A 242 -0.15 -5.09 -20.09
CA ILE A 242 -1.55 -5.36 -20.43
C ILE A 242 -1.66 -6.81 -20.85
N ARG A 243 -2.56 -7.55 -20.21
CA ARG A 243 -2.96 -8.90 -20.63
C ARG A 243 -4.43 -8.88 -21.01
N ALA A 244 -4.69 -8.71 -22.29
CA ALA A 244 -6.03 -8.76 -22.87
C ALA A 244 -6.47 -10.22 -23.14
N PRO A 245 -7.78 -10.52 -23.05
CA PRO A 245 -8.30 -11.82 -23.45
C PRO A 245 -8.16 -12.01 -24.96
N ARG A 246 -8.07 -13.26 -25.42
CA ARG A 246 -8.06 -13.56 -26.86
C ARG A 246 -9.41 -13.21 -27.51
N ILE A 247 -10.49 -13.62 -26.86
CA ILE A 247 -11.88 -13.40 -27.28
C ILE A 247 -12.71 -13.11 -26.04
N ILE A 248 -13.65 -12.18 -26.14
CA ILE A 248 -14.67 -11.90 -25.14
C ILE A 248 -15.94 -12.66 -25.56
N PRO A 249 -16.35 -13.73 -24.84
CA PRO A 249 -17.59 -14.43 -25.17
C PRO A 249 -18.79 -13.51 -24.94
N ARG A 250 -19.80 -13.60 -25.82
CA ARG A 250 -21.04 -12.82 -25.66
C ARG A 250 -21.89 -13.37 -24.51
N GLU A 251 -22.01 -14.68 -24.47
CA GLU A 251 -22.61 -15.49 -23.41
C GLU A 251 -21.83 -16.81 -23.36
N ARG A 252 -21.57 -17.32 -22.16
CA ARG A 252 -20.97 -18.65 -21.95
C ARG A 252 -21.92 -19.53 -21.17
N LYS A 253 -22.16 -20.75 -21.66
CA LYS A 253 -22.80 -21.78 -20.84
C LYS A 253 -21.80 -22.28 -19.79
N VAL A 254 -22.17 -22.27 -18.52
CA VAL A 254 -21.34 -22.77 -17.43
C VAL A 254 -22.08 -23.89 -16.71
N GLU A 255 -21.42 -25.04 -16.60
CA GLU A 255 -21.82 -26.12 -15.71
C GLU A 255 -21.11 -25.95 -14.37
N GLU A 256 -21.87 -25.52 -13.36
CA GLU A 256 -21.38 -25.28 -12.01
C GLU A 256 -21.69 -26.47 -11.10
N THR A 257 -20.65 -27.08 -10.52
CA THR A 257 -20.80 -28.07 -9.44
C THR A 257 -20.84 -27.32 -8.11
N PHE A 258 -22.06 -27.11 -7.60
CA PHE A 258 -22.32 -26.34 -6.40
C PHE A 258 -22.31 -27.23 -5.15
N PRO A 259 -21.34 -27.05 -4.22
CA PRO A 259 -21.29 -27.83 -2.99
C PRO A 259 -22.47 -27.47 -2.09
N LEU A 260 -23.29 -28.45 -1.73
CA LEU A 260 -24.42 -28.23 -0.85
C LEU A 260 -23.95 -28.19 0.61
N ARG A 261 -23.97 -27.01 1.23
CA ARG A 261 -23.59 -26.87 2.64
C ARG A 261 -24.56 -27.66 3.52
N ASN A 262 -24.11 -28.71 4.19
CA ASN A 262 -24.94 -29.65 4.94
C ASN A 262 -25.48 -29.12 6.29
N TYR A 263 -25.67 -27.80 6.41
CA TYR A 263 -26.14 -27.11 7.61
C TYR A 263 -27.48 -26.43 7.37
N VAL A 264 -28.33 -26.42 8.38
CA VAL A 264 -29.58 -25.64 8.41
C VAL A 264 -29.52 -24.71 9.61
N PHE A 265 -29.50 -23.40 9.38
CA PHE A 265 -29.35 -22.39 10.41
C PHE A 265 -30.71 -21.97 10.99
N PHE A 266 -30.75 -21.61 12.26
CA PHE A 266 -31.99 -21.27 12.97
C PHE A 266 -31.96 -19.84 13.53
N ASP A 267 -33.13 -19.20 13.51
CA ASP A 267 -33.29 -17.84 14.03
C ASP A 267 -33.23 -17.80 15.55
N LYS A 268 -32.95 -16.62 16.10
CA LYS A 268 -32.82 -16.45 17.54
C LYS A 268 -34.17 -16.70 18.19
N ASP A 269 -34.14 -17.43 19.30
CA ASP A 269 -35.33 -17.75 20.11
C ASP A 269 -36.41 -18.52 19.34
N SER A 270 -36.04 -19.23 18.26
CA SER A 270 -36.94 -20.05 17.45
C SER A 270 -36.40 -21.46 17.25
N GLU A 271 -37.27 -22.45 17.45
CA GLU A 271 -37.01 -23.86 17.15
C GLU A 271 -37.60 -24.29 15.80
N GLU A 272 -38.33 -23.39 15.14
CA GLU A 272 -38.93 -23.64 13.84
C GLU A 272 -37.93 -23.45 12.70
N ILE A 273 -38.04 -24.29 11.68
CA ILE A 273 -37.30 -24.13 10.42
C ILE A 273 -37.62 -22.74 9.85
N PRO A 274 -36.62 -21.85 9.69
CA PRO A 274 -36.86 -20.49 9.24
C PRO A 274 -37.53 -20.41 7.87
N SER A 275 -38.34 -19.36 7.67
CA SER A 275 -39.14 -19.16 6.45
C SER A 275 -38.33 -18.98 5.16
N ARG A 276 -37.03 -18.70 5.28
CA ARG A 276 -36.10 -18.62 4.14
C ARG A 276 -35.84 -19.98 3.48
N TYR A 277 -35.98 -21.08 4.24
CA TYR A 277 -35.92 -22.42 3.66
C TYR A 277 -37.26 -22.76 3.01
N VAL A 278 -37.21 -23.29 1.78
CA VAL A 278 -38.40 -23.64 1.01
C VAL A 278 -39.06 -24.86 1.65
N ARG A 279 -40.25 -24.66 2.22
CA ARG A 279 -41.08 -25.74 2.78
C ARG A 279 -42.17 -26.12 1.79
N LEU A 280 -42.23 -27.40 1.46
CA LEU A 280 -43.26 -27.98 0.60
C LEU A 280 -44.40 -28.55 1.45
N THR A 281 -45.55 -28.69 0.81
CA THR A 281 -46.62 -29.56 1.32
C THR A 281 -46.31 -31.00 0.94
N TYR A 282 -46.97 -31.96 1.60
CA TYR A 282 -46.85 -33.38 1.25
C TYR A 282 -47.11 -33.63 -0.25
N GLU A 283 -48.15 -33.01 -0.81
CA GLU A 283 -48.51 -33.13 -2.23
C GLU A 283 -47.43 -32.58 -3.16
N SER A 284 -46.90 -31.38 -2.86
CA SER A 284 -45.82 -30.78 -3.66
C SER A 284 -44.52 -31.58 -3.54
N ALA A 285 -44.23 -32.15 -2.38
CA ALA A 285 -43.06 -33.00 -2.17
C ALA A 285 -43.13 -34.29 -3.01
N GLN A 286 -44.31 -34.90 -3.20
CA GLN A 286 -44.47 -36.06 -4.11
C GLN A 286 -44.04 -35.76 -5.55
N MET A 287 -44.23 -34.53 -6.01
CA MET A 287 -43.85 -34.08 -7.37
C MET A 287 -42.44 -33.48 -7.43
N PHE A 288 -41.83 -33.16 -6.28
CA PHE A 288 -40.51 -32.55 -6.24
C PHE A 288 -39.45 -33.54 -6.73
N GLN A 289 -38.65 -33.08 -7.69
CA GLN A 289 -37.47 -33.75 -8.21
C GLN A 289 -36.31 -32.78 -8.13
N GLU A 290 -35.18 -33.18 -7.56
CA GLU A 290 -33.97 -32.34 -7.50
C GLU A 290 -33.56 -31.79 -8.87
N GLU A 291 -33.79 -32.58 -9.93
CA GLU A 291 -33.44 -32.28 -11.31
C GLU A 291 -34.07 -30.98 -11.83
N GLN A 292 -35.21 -30.56 -11.27
CA GLN A 292 -35.86 -29.29 -11.63
C GLN A 292 -35.08 -28.04 -11.18
N LEU A 293 -34.09 -28.21 -10.30
CA LEU A 293 -33.20 -27.14 -9.83
C LEU A 293 -31.95 -26.97 -10.73
N LEU A 294 -31.70 -27.92 -11.66
CA LEU A 294 -30.53 -27.91 -12.56
C LEU A 294 -30.62 -26.80 -13.61
N GLU A 295 -31.83 -26.54 -14.11
CA GLU A 295 -32.13 -25.48 -15.07
C GLU A 295 -33.04 -24.44 -14.41
N PRO A 296 -32.57 -23.19 -14.19
CA PRO A 296 -33.38 -22.18 -13.53
C PRO A 296 -34.63 -21.86 -14.37
N GLN A 297 -35.80 -22.29 -13.87
CA GLN A 297 -37.12 -21.84 -14.33
C GLN A 297 -37.64 -20.81 -13.32
N PRO A 298 -37.92 -19.55 -13.71
CA PRO A 298 -37.73 -18.94 -15.02
C PRO A 298 -36.27 -18.50 -15.29
N LYS A 299 -35.97 -18.25 -16.58
CA LYS A 299 -34.74 -17.63 -17.11
C LYS A 299 -34.36 -16.27 -16.49
N ASP A 300 -35.16 -15.75 -15.56
CA ASP A 300 -35.09 -14.41 -14.96
C ASP A 300 -34.39 -14.36 -13.59
N LEU A 301 -33.77 -15.46 -13.16
CA LEU A 301 -32.82 -15.40 -12.03
C LEU A 301 -31.52 -14.71 -12.45
N THR A 302 -31.59 -13.38 -12.57
CA THR A 302 -30.41 -12.50 -12.60
C THR A 302 -29.59 -12.70 -11.32
N GLY A 303 -28.26 -12.83 -11.47
CA GLY A 303 -27.31 -13.02 -10.38
C GLY A 303 -27.01 -14.50 -10.03
N ARG A 304 -25.72 -14.88 -10.09
CA ARG A 304 -25.21 -16.21 -9.71
C ARG A 304 -25.61 -16.59 -8.28
N SER A 305 -25.33 -15.70 -7.34
CA SER A 305 -25.51 -15.90 -5.90
C SER A 305 -26.95 -16.25 -5.55
N ARG A 306 -27.91 -15.57 -6.21
CA ARG A 306 -29.34 -15.83 -6.02
C ARG A 306 -29.74 -17.23 -6.47
N ARG A 307 -29.19 -17.74 -7.58
CA ARG A 307 -29.43 -19.13 -8.03
C ARG A 307 -28.89 -20.14 -7.03
N GLN A 308 -27.66 -19.94 -6.57
CA GLN A 308 -27.01 -20.80 -5.58
C GLN A 308 -27.77 -20.84 -4.25
N LEU A 309 -28.18 -19.67 -3.73
CA LEU A 309 -29.01 -19.60 -2.52
C LEU A 309 -30.38 -20.23 -2.73
N THR A 310 -30.98 -20.15 -3.92
CA THR A 310 -32.25 -20.84 -4.22
C THR A 310 -32.10 -22.36 -4.12
N VAL A 311 -30.99 -22.91 -4.63
CA VAL A 311 -30.67 -24.34 -4.48
C VAL A 311 -30.44 -24.68 -3.01
N TYR A 312 -29.62 -23.89 -2.29
CA TYR A 312 -29.34 -24.12 -0.88
C TYR A 312 -30.59 -24.01 0.00
N HIS A 313 -31.49 -23.05 -0.22
CA HIS A 313 -32.75 -22.93 0.52
C HIS A 313 -33.70 -24.11 0.28
N ASN A 314 -33.47 -24.91 -0.77
CA ASN A 314 -34.13 -26.20 -1.01
C ASN A 314 -33.39 -27.39 -0.39
N ILE A 315 -32.35 -27.20 0.44
CA ILE A 315 -31.55 -28.29 1.02
C ILE A 315 -32.39 -29.40 1.66
N LEU A 316 -33.44 -29.04 2.40
CA LEU A 316 -34.32 -30.02 3.04
C LEU A 316 -35.15 -30.82 2.03
N ASN A 317 -35.52 -30.20 0.91
CA ASN A 317 -36.26 -30.86 -0.16
C ASN A 317 -35.36 -31.78 -0.97
N ILE A 318 -34.13 -31.34 -1.25
CA ILE A 318 -33.08 -32.14 -1.87
C ILE A 318 -32.78 -33.37 -1.01
N LEU A 319 -32.55 -33.17 0.29
CA LEU A 319 -32.32 -34.28 1.22
C LEU A 319 -33.51 -35.24 1.29
N GLY A 320 -34.73 -34.72 1.37
CA GLY A 320 -35.96 -35.52 1.36
C GLY A 320 -36.11 -36.35 0.09
N ASP A 321 -35.87 -35.75 -1.08
CA ASP A 321 -35.90 -36.44 -2.37
C ASP A 321 -34.87 -37.55 -2.46
N ARG A 322 -33.62 -37.26 -2.08
CA ARG A 322 -32.53 -38.25 -2.03
C ARG A 322 -32.83 -39.39 -1.05
N LEU A 323 -33.40 -39.11 0.13
CA LEU A 323 -33.79 -40.15 1.08
C LEU A 323 -34.93 -41.06 0.56
N ARG A 324 -35.82 -40.56 -0.29
CA ARG A 324 -36.81 -41.40 -0.98
C ARG A 324 -36.15 -42.27 -2.05
N LYS A 325 -35.25 -41.68 -2.86
CA LYS A 325 -34.51 -42.38 -3.92
C LYS A 325 -33.62 -43.49 -3.34
N TYR A 326 -32.91 -43.20 -2.25
CA TYR A 326 -31.98 -44.13 -1.60
C TYR A 326 -32.57 -44.72 -0.32
N THR A 327 -33.49 -45.68 -0.47
CA THR A 327 -34.30 -46.24 0.65
C THR A 327 -33.51 -46.92 1.77
N ARG A 328 -32.26 -47.32 1.51
CA ARG A 328 -31.36 -47.95 2.51
C ARG A 328 -30.50 -46.95 3.28
N SER A 329 -30.44 -45.71 2.82
CA SER A 329 -29.61 -44.69 3.46
C SER A 329 -30.29 -44.14 4.70
N SER A 330 -29.50 -43.76 5.70
CA SER A 330 -29.98 -43.08 6.90
C SER A 330 -29.23 -41.76 7.09
N VAL A 331 -29.80 -40.87 7.89
CA VAL A 331 -29.23 -39.55 8.17
C VAL A 331 -29.22 -39.31 9.68
N THR A 332 -28.17 -38.64 10.16
CA THR A 332 -28.08 -38.13 11.52
C THR A 332 -28.12 -36.61 11.49
N LEU A 333 -29.07 -36.05 12.23
CA LEU A 333 -29.29 -34.62 12.41
C LEU A 333 -28.78 -34.21 13.79
N ILE A 334 -27.77 -33.35 13.83
CA ILE A 334 -27.16 -32.88 15.08
C ILE A 334 -27.49 -31.41 15.23
N GLY A 335 -28.42 -31.08 16.12
CA GLY A 335 -28.80 -29.70 16.38
C GLY A 335 -27.99 -29.10 17.52
N SER A 336 -27.49 -27.89 17.30
CA SER A 336 -26.65 -27.14 18.24
C SER A 336 -27.32 -25.83 18.61
N SER A 337 -27.35 -25.50 19.91
CA SER A 337 -27.86 -24.23 20.41
C SER A 337 -27.11 -23.79 21.66
N GLU A 338 -26.89 -22.49 21.75
CA GLU A 338 -26.37 -21.81 22.93
C GLU A 338 -27.26 -21.97 24.18
N TYR A 339 -28.53 -22.36 24.00
CA TYR A 339 -29.48 -22.63 25.08
C TYR A 339 -29.38 -24.04 25.65
N GLY A 340 -28.46 -24.86 25.13
CA GLY A 340 -28.13 -26.18 25.65
C GLY A 340 -28.58 -27.34 24.77
N GLU A 341 -28.19 -28.56 25.17
CA GLU A 341 -28.40 -29.77 24.36
C GLU A 341 -29.88 -30.06 24.09
N SER A 342 -30.78 -29.76 25.04
CA SER A 342 -32.21 -29.97 24.84
C SER A 342 -32.76 -29.09 23.72
N ALA A 343 -32.42 -27.79 23.73
CA ALA A 343 -32.82 -26.86 22.68
C ALA A 343 -32.23 -27.27 21.33
N GLY A 344 -30.94 -27.65 21.30
CA GLY A 344 -30.31 -28.20 20.10
C GLY A 344 -31.04 -29.44 19.57
N LYS A 345 -31.48 -30.35 20.45
CA LYS A 345 -32.25 -31.54 20.04
C LYS A 345 -33.59 -31.17 19.40
N GLU A 346 -34.30 -30.17 19.94
CA GLU A 346 -35.57 -29.71 19.34
C GLU A 346 -35.38 -29.15 17.93
N LEU A 347 -34.27 -28.45 17.64
CA LEU A 347 -33.92 -28.03 16.27
C LEU A 347 -33.79 -29.24 15.33
N ALA A 348 -33.12 -30.30 15.77
CA ALA A 348 -32.96 -31.52 14.97
C ALA A 348 -34.30 -32.25 14.77
N GLU A 349 -35.16 -32.26 15.79
CA GLU A 349 -36.50 -32.85 15.73
C GLU A 349 -37.44 -32.07 14.79
N SER A 350 -37.31 -30.74 14.68
CA SER A 350 -38.11 -29.95 13.75
C SER A 350 -37.79 -30.31 12.29
N VAL A 351 -36.50 -30.48 11.95
CA VAL A 351 -36.05 -30.98 10.65
C VAL A 351 -36.51 -32.42 10.41
N LYS A 352 -36.37 -33.31 11.39
CA LYS A 352 -36.85 -34.70 11.29
C LYS A 352 -38.35 -34.74 11.00
N ARG A 353 -39.15 -33.94 11.72
CA ARG A 353 -40.60 -33.87 11.54
C ARG A 353 -40.97 -33.42 10.14
N TYR A 354 -40.27 -32.43 9.58
CA TYR A 354 -40.47 -32.01 8.20
C TYR A 354 -40.23 -33.17 7.21
N LEU A 355 -39.09 -33.85 7.31
CA LEU A 355 -38.77 -34.99 6.42
C LEU A 355 -39.76 -36.14 6.56
N MET A 356 -40.21 -36.45 7.78
CA MET A 356 -41.19 -37.51 8.02
C MET A 356 -42.57 -37.15 7.46
N VAL A 357 -43.08 -35.97 7.80
CA VAL A 357 -44.46 -35.56 7.47
C VAL A 357 -44.60 -35.19 6.01
N VAL A 358 -43.62 -34.47 5.44
CA VAL A 358 -43.70 -33.92 4.08
C VAL A 358 -43.16 -34.90 3.05
N PHE A 359 -42.06 -35.59 3.33
CA PHE A 359 -41.44 -36.53 2.39
C PHE A 359 -41.77 -38.00 2.66
N GLY A 360 -42.48 -38.31 3.75
CA GLY A 360 -42.87 -39.68 4.09
C GLY A 360 -41.68 -40.57 4.50
N ILE A 361 -40.58 -39.98 4.97
CA ILE A 361 -39.40 -40.75 5.38
C ILE A 361 -39.68 -41.46 6.70
N GLU A 362 -39.35 -42.75 6.77
CA GLU A 362 -39.47 -43.55 7.99
C GLU A 362 -38.60 -42.97 9.12
N GLY A 363 -39.20 -42.73 10.29
CA GLY A 363 -38.52 -42.07 11.40
C GLY A 363 -37.30 -42.82 11.95
N GLU A 364 -37.23 -44.14 11.75
CA GLU A 364 -36.08 -44.98 12.11
C GLU A 364 -34.83 -44.68 11.27
N ARG A 365 -35.01 -44.13 10.06
CA ARG A 365 -33.92 -43.72 9.15
C ARG A 365 -33.33 -42.36 9.51
N ILE A 366 -33.93 -41.63 10.45
CA ILE A 366 -33.53 -40.29 10.86
C ILE A 366 -33.19 -40.30 12.35
N THR A 367 -31.89 -40.25 12.66
CA THR A 367 -31.39 -40.12 14.03
C THR A 367 -31.21 -38.66 14.38
N THR A 368 -31.63 -38.24 15.57
CA THR A 368 -31.52 -36.86 16.08
C THR A 368 -30.63 -36.82 17.32
N ARG A 369 -29.79 -35.79 17.42
CA ARG A 369 -28.95 -35.51 18.59
C ARG A 369 -28.94 -34.02 18.89
N GLY A 370 -28.85 -33.68 20.17
CA GLY A 370 -28.67 -32.31 20.63
C GLY A 370 -27.25 -32.08 21.13
N SER A 371 -26.73 -30.88 20.95
CA SER A 371 -25.44 -30.42 21.45
C SER A 371 -25.51 -28.95 21.86
N VAL A 372 -24.58 -28.52 22.72
CA VAL A 372 -24.42 -27.09 23.05
C VAL A 372 -23.68 -26.34 21.92
N LYS A 373 -22.73 -27.02 21.27
CA LYS A 373 -21.94 -26.47 20.17
C LYS A 373 -21.88 -27.45 19.00
N PRO A 374 -21.79 -26.97 17.75
CA PRO A 374 -21.62 -27.84 16.60
C PRO A 374 -20.25 -28.53 16.60
N THR A 375 -20.06 -29.50 15.70
CA THR A 375 -18.81 -30.26 15.58
C THR A 375 -17.60 -29.33 15.33
N ILE A 376 -17.81 -28.28 14.54
CA ILE A 376 -16.82 -27.24 14.26
C ILE A 376 -17.46 -25.88 14.56
N PRO A 377 -17.27 -25.33 15.77
CA PRO A 377 -17.87 -24.05 16.14
C PRO A 377 -17.18 -22.89 15.43
N SER A 378 -17.98 -21.93 14.96
CA SER A 378 -17.53 -20.63 14.49
C SER A 378 -17.08 -19.76 15.66
N VAL A 379 -17.74 -19.84 16.82
CA VAL A 379 -17.32 -19.12 18.03
C VAL A 379 -16.07 -19.76 18.62
N GLN A 380 -14.91 -19.12 18.38
CA GLN A 380 -13.63 -19.59 18.90
C GLN A 380 -13.46 -19.32 20.41
N PRO A 381 -12.67 -20.16 21.12
CA PRO A 381 -12.35 -19.91 22.53
C PRO A 381 -11.69 -18.53 22.73
N GLY A 382 -12.27 -17.71 23.60
CA GLY A 382 -11.76 -16.36 23.89
C GLY A 382 -12.13 -15.29 22.86
N ALA A 383 -13.03 -15.59 21.90
CA ALA A 383 -13.53 -14.61 20.96
C ALA A 383 -14.24 -13.43 21.67
N THR A 384 -13.84 -12.21 21.35
CA THR A 384 -14.40 -10.96 21.89
C THR A 384 -14.95 -10.02 20.83
N ARG A 385 -14.74 -10.31 19.55
CA ARG A 385 -15.15 -9.51 18.40
C ARG A 385 -16.14 -10.27 17.52
N GLU A 386 -16.99 -9.54 16.81
CA GLU A 386 -17.94 -10.06 15.79
C GLU A 386 -18.86 -11.20 16.29
N LEU A 387 -19.11 -11.25 17.61
CA LEU A 387 -19.94 -12.29 18.23
C LEU A 387 -21.36 -12.35 17.65
N ASP A 388 -21.91 -11.21 17.27
CA ASP A 388 -23.23 -11.12 16.62
C ASP A 388 -23.28 -11.82 15.24
N LEU A 389 -22.12 -12.01 14.58
CA LEU A 389 -22.01 -12.73 13.31
C LEU A 389 -21.74 -14.23 13.53
N VAL A 390 -20.88 -14.60 14.47
CA VAL A 390 -20.50 -16.01 14.69
C VAL A 390 -21.46 -16.81 15.57
N ILE A 391 -22.18 -16.18 16.50
CA ILE A 391 -23.15 -16.90 17.35
C ILE A 391 -24.29 -17.50 16.51
N PRO A 392 -24.93 -16.76 15.57
CA PRO A 392 -25.96 -17.33 14.70
C PRO A 392 -25.46 -18.48 13.81
N GLU A 393 -24.16 -18.54 13.51
CA GLU A 393 -23.58 -19.64 12.73
C GLU A 393 -23.54 -20.95 13.51
N ASP A 394 -23.41 -20.90 14.83
CA ASP A 394 -23.37 -22.08 15.69
C ASP A 394 -24.78 -22.61 16.03
N ARG A 395 -25.82 -21.79 15.85
CA ARG A 395 -27.21 -22.23 15.99
C ARG A 395 -27.69 -22.90 14.71
N ARG A 396 -27.41 -24.19 14.58
CA ARG A 396 -27.66 -24.96 13.36
C ARG A 396 -27.94 -26.42 13.61
N VAL A 397 -28.56 -27.07 12.62
CA VAL A 397 -28.61 -28.52 12.47
C VAL A 397 -27.58 -28.96 11.43
N GLU A 398 -26.65 -29.81 11.83
CA GLU A 398 -25.68 -30.46 10.94
C GLU A 398 -26.27 -31.79 10.43
N ILE A 399 -26.30 -31.95 9.11
CA ILE A 399 -26.79 -33.13 8.43
C ILE A 399 -25.60 -34.03 8.09
N THR A 400 -25.58 -35.25 8.62
CA THR A 400 -24.49 -36.21 8.39
C THR A 400 -25.04 -37.56 7.95
N SER A 401 -24.30 -38.26 7.09
CA SER A 401 -24.67 -39.61 6.63
C SER A 401 -23.41 -40.41 6.30
N SER A 402 -23.52 -41.74 6.39
CA SER A 402 -22.52 -42.66 5.84
C SER A 402 -22.70 -42.89 4.33
N SER A 403 -23.85 -42.51 3.75
CA SER A 403 -24.11 -42.53 2.31
C SER A 403 -23.71 -41.20 1.70
N SER A 404 -22.69 -41.19 0.84
CA SER A 404 -22.20 -39.97 0.20
C SER A 404 -23.24 -39.35 -0.72
N GLU A 405 -24.09 -40.16 -1.35
CA GLU A 405 -25.13 -39.79 -2.31
C GLU A 405 -26.14 -38.79 -1.72
N LEU A 406 -26.34 -38.81 -0.40
CA LEU A 406 -27.24 -37.86 0.27
C LEU A 406 -26.67 -36.42 0.30
N LEU A 407 -25.34 -36.28 0.29
CA LEU A 407 -24.63 -35.01 0.47
C LEU A 407 -23.82 -34.60 -0.76
N GLU A 408 -24.01 -35.26 -1.90
CA GLU A 408 -23.34 -34.91 -3.16
C GLU A 408 -23.67 -33.46 -3.59
N PRO A 409 -22.70 -32.75 -4.21
CA PRO A 409 -22.94 -31.44 -4.81
C PRO A 409 -24.08 -31.46 -5.84
N VAL A 410 -24.74 -30.31 -6.02
CA VAL A 410 -25.80 -30.13 -7.02
C VAL A 410 -25.18 -29.48 -8.26
N LYS A 411 -25.53 -29.96 -9.45
CA LYS A 411 -25.11 -29.34 -10.71
C LYS A 411 -26.06 -28.19 -11.07
N ILE A 412 -25.54 -27.06 -11.53
CA ILE A 412 -26.33 -25.92 -11.96
C ILE A 412 -25.83 -25.51 -13.33
N ILE A 413 -26.71 -25.48 -14.32
CA ILE A 413 -26.39 -24.99 -15.66
C ILE A 413 -26.89 -23.55 -15.76
N SER A 414 -26.01 -22.62 -16.10
CA SER A 414 -26.41 -21.23 -16.31
C SER A 414 -25.66 -20.56 -17.45
N LEU A 415 -26.26 -19.50 -18.00
CA LEU A 415 -25.59 -18.59 -18.90
C LEU A 415 -24.86 -17.55 -18.06
N GLN A 416 -23.54 -17.45 -18.26
CA GLN A 416 -22.68 -16.42 -17.69
C GLN A 416 -22.45 -15.33 -18.74
N GLU A 417 -22.84 -14.10 -18.40
CA GLU A 417 -22.74 -12.95 -19.31
C GLU A 417 -21.40 -12.21 -19.25
N ASP A 418 -20.63 -12.38 -18.16
CA ASP A 418 -19.36 -11.69 -17.92
C ASP A 418 -18.40 -12.63 -17.14
N PRO A 419 -17.69 -13.53 -17.85
CA PRO A 419 -16.76 -14.44 -17.20
C PRO A 419 -15.39 -13.78 -16.98
N MET A 420 -14.71 -14.14 -15.89
CA MET A 420 -13.48 -13.44 -15.43
C MET A 420 -12.29 -13.56 -16.40
N ASP A 421 -12.27 -14.58 -17.25
CA ASP A 421 -11.30 -14.73 -18.34
C ASP A 421 -11.50 -13.73 -19.48
N SER A 422 -12.64 -13.04 -19.51
CA SER A 422 -12.91 -11.95 -20.46
C SER A 422 -12.45 -10.57 -19.96
N ASP A 423 -11.91 -10.49 -18.73
CA ASP A 423 -11.33 -9.27 -18.18
C ASP A 423 -9.98 -8.95 -18.83
N VAL A 424 -9.72 -7.67 -19.05
CA VAL A 424 -8.38 -7.17 -19.33
C VAL A 424 -7.66 -6.93 -18.01
N LEU A 425 -6.50 -7.59 -17.85
CA LEU A 425 -5.63 -7.39 -16.69
C LEU A 425 -4.59 -6.31 -16.99
N PHE A 426 -4.57 -5.28 -16.16
CA PHE A 426 -3.55 -4.23 -16.15
C PHE A 426 -2.67 -4.43 -14.93
N SER A 427 -1.36 -4.47 -15.10
CA SER A 427 -0.41 -4.62 -14.00
C SER A 427 0.69 -3.57 -14.07
N VAL A 428 0.99 -2.96 -12.91
CA VAL A 428 2.12 -2.07 -12.73
C VAL A 428 3.11 -2.70 -11.75
N SER A 429 4.38 -2.75 -12.15
CA SER A 429 5.48 -3.17 -11.28
C SER A 429 6.62 -2.15 -11.29
N SER A 430 7.20 -1.93 -10.13
CA SER A 430 8.36 -1.07 -9.91
C SER A 430 9.24 -1.65 -8.80
N SER A 431 10.52 -1.27 -8.81
CA SER A 431 11.54 -1.66 -7.83
C SER A 431 11.20 -1.19 -6.41
N ASP A 432 10.68 0.04 -6.28
CA ASP A 432 10.17 0.63 -5.04
C ASP A 432 8.71 1.08 -5.21
N ASP A 433 7.97 1.30 -4.12
CA ASP A 433 6.56 1.71 -4.13
C ASP A 433 6.43 3.22 -4.40
N TYR A 434 6.65 3.63 -5.64
CA TYR A 434 6.67 5.05 -6.03
C TYR A 434 5.27 5.68 -6.18
N PHE A 435 4.23 4.87 -6.42
CA PHE A 435 2.91 5.36 -6.82
C PHE A 435 1.92 5.43 -5.66
N ALA A 436 1.29 6.59 -5.51
CA ALA A 436 0.13 6.75 -4.62
C ALA A 436 -1.17 6.30 -5.31
N SER A 437 -1.27 6.51 -6.62
CA SER A 437 -2.38 6.01 -7.44
C SER A 437 -2.01 5.99 -8.91
N TRP A 438 -2.82 5.35 -9.75
CA TRP A 438 -2.68 5.39 -11.21
C TRP A 438 -4.03 5.31 -11.92
N SER A 439 -4.08 5.79 -13.15
CA SER A 439 -5.27 5.77 -14.01
C SER A 439 -4.94 5.29 -15.41
N LEU A 440 -5.97 4.88 -16.15
CA LEU A 440 -5.87 4.48 -17.55
C LEU A 440 -6.69 5.42 -18.41
N ILE A 441 -6.11 5.87 -19.52
CA ILE A 441 -6.78 6.63 -20.56
C ILE A 441 -6.80 5.76 -21.81
N LEU A 442 -7.99 5.25 -22.14
CA LEU A 442 -8.23 4.41 -23.30
C LEU A 442 -8.75 5.28 -24.46
N THR A 443 -8.05 5.29 -25.58
CA THR A 443 -8.46 6.02 -26.79
C THR A 443 -8.76 5.03 -27.91
N ASP A 444 -9.99 5.05 -28.43
CA ASP A 444 -10.37 4.21 -29.57
C ASP A 444 -9.92 4.79 -30.92
N GLU A 445 -10.08 4.04 -32.01
CA GLU A 445 -9.67 4.45 -33.37
C GLU A 445 -10.43 5.69 -33.89
N SER A 446 -11.59 6.02 -33.29
CA SER A 446 -12.35 7.24 -33.62
C SER A 446 -11.91 8.46 -32.81
N GLY A 447 -10.96 8.29 -31.88
CA GLY A 447 -10.48 9.33 -30.97
C GLY A 447 -11.34 9.50 -29.72
N LYS A 448 -12.31 8.60 -29.47
CA LYS A 448 -13.13 8.65 -28.25
C LYS A 448 -12.30 8.18 -27.06
N VAL A 449 -12.27 9.00 -26.01
CA VAL A 449 -11.49 8.76 -24.79
C VAL A 449 -12.38 8.20 -23.67
N LYS A 450 -11.90 7.18 -22.97
CA LYS A 450 -12.48 6.63 -21.74
C LYS A 450 -11.42 6.57 -20.65
N GLN A 451 -11.70 7.19 -19.50
CA GLN A 451 -10.80 7.19 -18.35
C GLN A 451 -11.27 6.21 -17.28
N LEU A 452 -10.32 5.48 -16.68
CA LEU A 452 -10.55 4.46 -15.65
C LEU A 452 -9.59 4.68 -14.48
N GLY A 453 -10.05 4.47 -13.25
CA GLY A 453 -9.33 4.79 -12.01
C GLY A 453 -9.79 6.11 -11.38
N PRO A 454 -9.03 6.68 -10.43
CA PRO A 454 -7.71 6.24 -9.98
C PRO A 454 -7.76 4.94 -9.17
N TYR A 455 -6.73 4.11 -9.33
CA TYR A 455 -6.53 2.85 -8.63
C TYR A 455 -5.34 2.96 -7.69
N ALA A 456 -5.44 2.34 -6.51
CA ALA A 456 -4.36 2.28 -5.52
C ALA A 456 -3.67 0.90 -5.48
N SER A 457 -4.26 -0.11 -6.12
CA SER A 457 -3.71 -1.47 -6.18
C SER A 457 -2.56 -1.55 -7.19
N ARG A 458 -1.79 -2.64 -7.24
CA ARG A 458 -0.78 -2.86 -8.30
C ARG A 458 -1.34 -3.51 -9.56
N GLN A 459 -2.58 -4.00 -9.52
CA GLN A 459 -3.19 -4.79 -10.57
C GLN A 459 -4.69 -4.53 -10.59
N GLU A 460 -5.25 -4.28 -11.76
CA GLU A 460 -6.69 -4.12 -11.92
C GLU A 460 -7.20 -4.97 -13.07
N ARG A 461 -8.36 -5.58 -12.85
CA ARG A 461 -9.10 -6.34 -13.86
C ARG A 461 -10.36 -5.60 -14.23
N ILE A 462 -10.50 -5.34 -15.52
CA ILE A 462 -11.61 -4.58 -16.06
C ILE A 462 -12.32 -5.44 -17.11
N PRO A 463 -13.63 -5.68 -16.97
CA PRO A 463 -14.38 -6.47 -17.94
C PRO A 463 -14.15 -5.99 -19.37
N GLY A 464 -13.74 -6.90 -20.26
CA GLY A 464 -13.47 -6.58 -21.65
C GLY A 464 -14.70 -6.01 -22.33
N LYS A 465 -15.89 -6.54 -22.01
CA LYS A 465 -17.20 -6.04 -22.48
C LYS A 465 -17.46 -4.59 -22.04
N LEU A 466 -17.06 -4.22 -20.83
CA LEU A 466 -17.17 -2.83 -20.35
C LEU A 466 -16.29 -1.89 -21.17
N ILE A 467 -15.08 -2.32 -21.56
CA ILE A 467 -14.16 -1.53 -22.39
C ILE A 467 -14.67 -1.44 -23.84
N LEU A 468 -15.06 -2.58 -24.40
CA LEU A 468 -15.45 -2.75 -25.79
C LEU A 468 -16.83 -2.15 -26.12
N GLY A 469 -17.77 -2.20 -25.16
CA GLY A 469 -19.16 -1.80 -25.37
C GLY A 469 -19.87 -2.72 -26.36
N ASP A 470 -20.66 -2.14 -27.26
CA ASP A 470 -21.44 -2.90 -28.26
C ASP A 470 -20.65 -3.26 -29.52
N LYS A 471 -19.35 -2.94 -29.58
CA LYS A 471 -18.51 -3.17 -30.76
C LYS A 471 -18.06 -4.64 -30.82
N MET A 472 -18.04 -5.26 -32.00
CA MET A 472 -17.51 -6.62 -32.15
C MET A 472 -15.98 -6.70 -32.07
N LYS A 473 -15.28 -5.61 -32.40
CA LYS A 473 -13.82 -5.54 -32.38
C LYS A 473 -13.38 -4.09 -32.30
N GLN A 474 -12.33 -3.83 -31.54
CA GLN A 474 -11.73 -2.49 -31.44
C GLN A 474 -10.27 -2.56 -30.99
N THR A 475 -9.40 -1.74 -31.59
CA THR A 475 -8.07 -1.47 -31.04
C THR A 475 -8.12 -0.19 -30.20
N TYR A 476 -7.43 -0.19 -29.06
CA TYR A 476 -7.31 0.94 -28.16
C TYR A 476 -5.84 1.31 -27.99
N LYS A 477 -5.54 2.61 -28.06
CA LYS A 477 -4.33 3.17 -27.47
C LYS A 477 -4.57 3.32 -25.97
N VAL A 478 -3.68 2.75 -25.17
CA VAL A 478 -3.77 2.73 -23.71
C VAL A 478 -2.67 3.61 -23.16
N VAL A 479 -3.04 4.66 -22.44
CA VAL A 479 -2.08 5.49 -21.71
C VAL A 479 -2.26 5.21 -20.22
N PHE A 480 -1.26 4.60 -19.62
CA PHE A 480 -1.11 4.51 -18.17
C PHE A 480 -0.60 5.85 -17.65
N GLU A 481 -1.23 6.37 -16.60
CA GLU A 481 -0.83 7.59 -15.91
C GLU A 481 -0.73 7.33 -14.40
N GLY A 482 0.49 7.14 -13.90
CA GLY A 482 0.79 6.92 -12.49
C GLY A 482 1.15 8.21 -11.78
N SER A 483 0.46 8.53 -10.68
CA SER A 483 0.78 9.64 -9.79
C SER A 483 1.60 9.14 -8.60
N THR A 484 2.79 9.68 -8.43
CA THR A 484 3.62 9.46 -7.25
C THR A 484 3.13 10.30 -6.07
N SER A 485 3.60 9.99 -4.86
CA SER A 485 3.24 10.71 -3.63
C SER A 485 3.69 12.18 -3.60
N ASP A 486 4.74 12.53 -4.35
CA ASP A 486 5.22 13.90 -4.55
C ASP A 486 4.51 14.63 -5.71
N GLY A 487 3.42 14.05 -6.23
CA GLY A 487 2.55 14.64 -7.24
C GLY A 487 3.11 14.57 -8.66
N LYS A 488 4.12 13.72 -8.92
CA LYS A 488 4.68 13.54 -10.25
C LYS A 488 3.87 12.54 -11.04
N ILE A 489 3.80 12.79 -12.34
CA ILE A 489 3.05 11.96 -13.27
C ILE A 489 4.05 11.19 -14.15
N ILE A 490 3.95 9.86 -14.13
CA ILE A 490 4.67 8.97 -15.04
C ILE A 490 3.67 8.42 -16.05
N ARG A 491 4.02 8.50 -17.33
CA ARG A 491 3.17 8.01 -18.43
C ARG A 491 3.82 6.83 -19.14
N LYS A 492 3.02 5.82 -19.46
CA LYS A 492 3.40 4.72 -20.35
C LYS A 492 2.31 4.52 -21.39
N GLU A 493 2.72 4.24 -22.61
CA GLU A 493 1.80 3.97 -23.70
C GLU A 493 1.95 2.52 -24.17
N ASP A 494 0.82 1.88 -24.42
CA ASP A 494 0.74 0.56 -25.04
C ASP A 494 -0.54 0.49 -25.90
N THR A 495 -0.74 -0.61 -26.61
CA THR A 495 -1.92 -0.86 -27.42
C THR A 495 -2.55 -2.19 -27.05
N MET A 496 -3.88 -2.23 -27.04
CA MET A 496 -4.61 -3.49 -26.87
C MET A 496 -5.67 -3.63 -27.95
N ARG A 497 -5.95 -4.86 -28.33
CA ARG A 497 -7.04 -5.19 -29.26
C ARG A 497 -8.00 -6.13 -28.58
N LEU A 498 -9.28 -5.76 -28.57
CA LEU A 498 -10.36 -6.57 -28.04
C LEU A 498 -11.24 -7.06 -29.19
N ILE A 499 -11.70 -8.30 -29.08
CA ILE A 499 -12.56 -8.97 -30.05
C ILE A 499 -13.65 -9.70 -29.25
N MET A 500 -14.91 -9.48 -29.59
CA MET A 500 -16.05 -10.21 -29.06
C MET A 500 -16.42 -11.35 -30.01
N SER A 501 -16.76 -12.51 -29.44
CA SER A 501 -17.22 -13.67 -30.22
C SER A 501 -18.57 -13.37 -30.88
N ASP A 502 -18.70 -13.78 -32.14
CA ASP A 502 -19.95 -13.74 -32.91
C ASP A 502 -20.87 -14.94 -32.63
N GLU A 503 -20.30 -16.07 -32.19
CA GLU A 503 -21.04 -17.27 -31.82
C GLU A 503 -21.01 -17.51 -30.29
N PRO A 504 -22.13 -17.97 -29.68
CA PRO A 504 -22.10 -18.47 -28.31
C PRO A 504 -21.22 -19.71 -28.26
N GLU A 505 -20.36 -19.77 -27.24
CA GLU A 505 -19.39 -20.85 -27.09
C GLU A 505 -20.12 -22.19 -26.92
N GLU A 506 -19.90 -23.13 -27.86
CA GLU A 506 -20.61 -24.41 -27.89
C GLU A 506 -20.21 -25.33 -26.73
N ALA A 507 -18.94 -25.25 -26.29
CA ALA A 507 -18.43 -26.02 -25.15
C ALA A 507 -18.70 -25.28 -23.83
N PRO A 508 -19.38 -25.90 -22.85
CA PRO A 508 -19.60 -25.26 -21.57
C PRO A 508 -18.28 -25.12 -20.80
N GLY A 509 -18.09 -23.97 -20.15
CA GLY A 509 -17.10 -23.85 -19.09
C GLY A 509 -17.52 -24.65 -17.87
N PHE A 510 -16.55 -25.12 -17.09
CA PHE A 510 -16.84 -25.82 -15.83
C PHE A 510 -16.49 -24.91 -14.65
N ARG A 511 -17.38 -24.84 -13.67
CA ARG A 511 -17.13 -24.13 -12.41
C ARG A 511 -17.24 -25.09 -11.24
N PHE A 512 -16.25 -25.08 -10.37
CA PHE A 512 -16.25 -25.84 -9.12
C PHE A 512 -16.04 -24.88 -7.95
N SER A 513 -16.65 -25.19 -6.81
CA SER A 513 -16.40 -24.46 -5.56
C SER A 513 -16.03 -25.44 -4.46
N ILE A 514 -15.06 -25.07 -3.62
CA ILE A 514 -14.73 -25.77 -2.38
C ILE A 514 -14.99 -24.84 -1.20
N LEU A 515 -15.59 -25.35 -0.13
CA LEU A 515 -16.01 -24.56 1.04
C LEU A 515 -15.05 -24.76 2.21
N PHE A 516 -14.82 -23.73 3.01
CA PHE A 516 -13.93 -23.82 4.17
C PHE A 516 -14.70 -23.52 5.46
N GLU A 517 -14.26 -24.15 6.53
CA GLU A 517 -14.70 -23.82 7.88
C GLU A 517 -14.05 -22.52 8.37
N PHE A 518 -14.67 -21.89 9.38
CA PHE A 518 -14.18 -20.67 10.00
C PHE A 518 -12.79 -20.87 10.62
N ASP A 519 -11.86 -19.96 10.28
CA ASP A 519 -10.48 -19.85 10.81
C ASP A 519 -9.67 -21.17 10.84
N GLN A 520 -10.12 -22.20 10.13
CA GLN A 520 -9.34 -23.42 9.96
C GLN A 520 -8.57 -23.32 8.64
N SER A 521 -7.25 -23.37 8.76
CA SER A 521 -6.33 -23.73 7.68
C SER A 521 -6.41 -25.22 7.33
N LYS A 522 -7.44 -25.96 7.80
CA LYS A 522 -7.64 -27.35 7.42
C LYS A 522 -7.73 -27.41 5.90
N THR A 523 -6.73 -28.11 5.38
CA THR A 523 -6.00 -27.83 4.15
C THR A 523 -6.86 -28.10 2.93
N VAL A 524 -6.49 -27.52 1.79
CA VAL A 524 -6.95 -27.99 0.48
C VAL A 524 -6.79 -29.51 0.36
N ALA A 525 -5.87 -30.12 1.11
CA ALA A 525 -5.74 -31.56 1.30
C ALA A 525 -7.06 -32.30 1.61
N THR A 526 -8.01 -31.72 2.36
CA THR A 526 -9.33 -32.36 2.57
C THR A 526 -10.13 -32.49 1.28
N TYR A 527 -9.90 -31.56 0.34
CA TYR A 527 -10.48 -31.58 -1.00
C TYR A 527 -9.58 -32.25 -2.04
N GLU A 528 -8.39 -32.77 -1.68
CA GLU A 528 -7.45 -33.35 -2.64
C GLU A 528 -8.12 -34.46 -3.47
N ARG A 529 -8.92 -35.32 -2.83
CA ARG A 529 -9.66 -36.36 -3.56
C ARG A 529 -10.63 -35.80 -4.59
N PHE A 530 -11.42 -34.78 -4.22
CA PHE A 530 -12.35 -34.12 -5.12
C PHE A 530 -11.61 -33.42 -6.27
N LEU A 531 -10.56 -32.66 -5.96
CA LEU A 531 -9.75 -31.95 -6.95
C LEU A 531 -9.06 -32.89 -7.93
N THR A 532 -8.54 -34.03 -7.44
CA THR A 532 -7.79 -34.99 -8.26
C THR A 532 -8.66 -36.00 -9.02
N GLN A 533 -9.79 -36.43 -8.44
CA GLN A 533 -10.64 -37.48 -9.02
C GLN A 533 -11.89 -36.96 -9.72
N THR A 534 -12.32 -35.73 -9.43
CA THR A 534 -13.53 -35.13 -10.03
C THR A 534 -13.17 -33.94 -10.90
N VAL A 535 -12.44 -32.96 -10.38
CA VAL A 535 -12.12 -31.72 -11.11
C VAL A 535 -11.09 -31.99 -12.21
N ALA A 536 -9.90 -32.50 -11.87
CA ALA A 536 -8.81 -32.67 -12.83
C ALA A 536 -9.15 -33.52 -14.07
N PRO A 537 -9.91 -34.64 -13.97
CA PRO A 537 -10.32 -35.42 -15.15
C PRO A 537 -11.24 -34.66 -16.11
N MET A 538 -11.99 -33.67 -15.63
CA MET A 538 -12.90 -32.86 -16.45
C MET A 538 -12.19 -31.74 -17.20
N ILE A 539 -10.88 -31.52 -16.99
CA ILE A 539 -10.12 -30.43 -17.62
C ILE A 539 -9.59 -30.89 -18.99
N PRO A 540 -10.01 -30.26 -20.10
CA PRO A 540 -9.44 -30.50 -21.43
C PRO A 540 -7.96 -30.06 -21.52
N ASP A 541 -7.26 -30.53 -22.57
CA ASP A 541 -5.96 -29.94 -22.91
C ASP A 541 -6.14 -28.50 -23.41
N GLY A 542 -5.14 -27.64 -23.19
CA GLY A 542 -5.19 -26.24 -23.62
C GLY A 542 -6.02 -25.30 -22.73
N SER A 543 -6.74 -25.84 -21.74
CA SER A 543 -7.65 -25.03 -20.91
C SER A 543 -6.94 -23.98 -20.06
N SER A 544 -7.63 -22.86 -19.87
CA SER A 544 -7.26 -21.83 -18.89
C SER A 544 -8.03 -22.04 -17.59
N ILE A 545 -7.32 -22.11 -16.47
CA ILE A 545 -7.87 -22.36 -15.15
C ILE A 545 -7.70 -21.10 -14.30
N ILE A 546 -8.82 -20.49 -13.92
CA ILE A 546 -8.86 -19.34 -13.02
C ILE A 546 -9.28 -19.83 -11.65
N ILE A 547 -8.46 -19.56 -10.63
CA ILE A 547 -8.68 -20.00 -9.26
C ILE A 547 -8.67 -18.77 -8.37
N HIS A 548 -9.77 -18.51 -7.68
CA HIS A 548 -9.85 -17.35 -6.82
C HIS A 548 -10.47 -17.68 -5.47
N GLY A 549 -9.75 -17.30 -4.42
CA GLY A 549 -10.17 -17.47 -3.04
C GLY A 549 -10.91 -16.25 -2.51
N HIS A 550 -11.86 -16.52 -1.62
CA HIS A 550 -12.69 -15.54 -0.93
C HIS A 550 -12.75 -15.87 0.56
N THR A 551 -13.03 -14.86 1.37
CA THR A 551 -13.38 -14.99 2.78
C THR A 551 -14.70 -14.30 3.06
N ASP A 552 -15.27 -14.57 4.23
CA ASP A 552 -16.32 -13.74 4.80
C ASP A 552 -15.74 -12.43 5.37
N ILE A 553 -16.59 -11.63 6.03
CA ILE A 553 -16.28 -10.34 6.66
C ILE A 553 -15.76 -10.46 8.10
N ILE A 554 -15.51 -11.67 8.60
CA ILE A 554 -15.10 -11.91 10.00
C ILE A 554 -13.57 -11.98 10.03
N GLY A 555 -12.96 -11.25 10.97
CA GLY A 555 -11.51 -11.15 11.13
C GLY A 555 -10.88 -9.87 10.56
N GLU A 556 -9.55 -9.86 10.46
CA GLU A 556 -8.80 -8.71 9.95
C GLU A 556 -8.63 -8.79 8.42
N GLU A 557 -8.97 -7.72 7.70
CA GLU A 557 -8.95 -7.65 6.23
C GLU A 557 -7.61 -8.13 5.63
N SER A 558 -6.48 -7.68 6.19
CA SER A 558 -5.14 -8.07 5.71
C SER A 558 -4.86 -9.57 5.87
N HIS A 559 -5.38 -10.18 6.94
CA HIS A 559 -5.27 -11.62 7.17
C HIS A 559 -6.16 -12.39 6.18
N ASN A 560 -7.38 -11.94 5.99
CA ASN A 560 -8.35 -12.50 5.06
C ASN A 560 -7.86 -12.49 3.60
N LEU A 561 -7.21 -11.41 3.18
CA LEU A 561 -6.56 -11.33 1.87
C LEU A 561 -5.41 -12.33 1.73
N ALA A 562 -4.56 -12.47 2.75
CA ALA A 562 -3.46 -13.43 2.73
C ALA A 562 -3.97 -14.88 2.71
N LEU A 563 -5.00 -15.19 3.52
CA LEU A 563 -5.62 -16.50 3.64
C LEU A 563 -6.28 -16.94 2.33
N SER A 564 -7.09 -16.08 1.72
CA SER A 564 -7.75 -16.37 0.44
C SER A 564 -6.73 -16.65 -0.68
N ARG A 565 -5.63 -15.87 -0.75
CA ARG A 565 -4.55 -16.07 -1.72
C ARG A 565 -3.82 -17.40 -1.48
N ALA A 566 -3.54 -17.74 -0.23
CA ALA A 566 -2.91 -19.00 0.12
C ALA A 566 -3.76 -20.20 -0.31
N ARG A 567 -5.08 -20.18 -0.03
CA ARG A 567 -6.03 -21.24 -0.42
C ARG A 567 -6.11 -21.42 -1.94
N ALA A 568 -6.13 -20.32 -2.70
CA ALA A 568 -6.14 -20.38 -4.17
C ALA A 568 -4.85 -20.99 -4.74
N ASN A 569 -3.68 -20.61 -4.19
CA ASN A 569 -2.39 -21.15 -4.64
C ASN A 569 -2.22 -22.64 -4.28
N GLU A 570 -2.66 -23.06 -3.11
CA GLU A 570 -2.63 -24.48 -2.71
C GLU A 570 -3.56 -25.33 -3.61
N THR A 571 -4.76 -24.80 -3.92
CA THR A 571 -5.69 -25.43 -4.87
C THR A 571 -5.08 -25.60 -6.26
N MET A 572 -4.40 -24.56 -6.75
CA MET A 572 -3.66 -24.61 -8.02
C MET A 572 -2.61 -25.72 -8.01
N ALA A 573 -1.78 -25.80 -6.97
CA ALA A 573 -0.71 -26.78 -6.88
C ALA A 573 -1.23 -28.23 -6.87
N VAL A 574 -2.37 -28.49 -6.21
CA VAL A 574 -3.01 -29.81 -6.21
C VAL A 574 -3.53 -30.18 -7.60
N ILE A 575 -4.21 -29.25 -8.28
CA ILE A 575 -4.74 -29.46 -9.63
C ILE A 575 -3.59 -29.67 -10.63
N ASP A 576 -2.56 -28.82 -10.62
CA ASP A 576 -1.39 -28.93 -11.51
C ASP A 576 -0.70 -30.30 -11.38
N LYS A 577 -0.44 -30.74 -10.15
CA LYS A 577 0.11 -32.07 -9.89
C LYS A 577 -0.78 -33.21 -10.42
N ALA A 578 -2.10 -33.05 -10.32
CA ALA A 578 -3.06 -34.02 -10.85
C ALA A 578 -3.06 -34.05 -12.38
N LEU A 579 -3.06 -32.88 -13.03
CA LEU A 579 -3.03 -32.75 -14.48
C LEU A 579 -1.74 -33.28 -15.09
N GLN A 580 -0.59 -33.05 -14.44
CA GLN A 580 0.70 -33.64 -14.84
C GLN A 580 0.66 -35.17 -14.82
N ARG A 581 0.06 -35.77 -13.78
CA ARG A 581 -0.13 -37.24 -13.71
C ARG A 581 -1.06 -37.77 -14.79
N LEU A 582 -2.07 -37.00 -15.17
CA LEU A 582 -3.00 -37.32 -16.26
C LEU A 582 -2.40 -37.04 -17.65
N GLY A 583 -1.19 -36.48 -17.73
CA GLY A 583 -0.51 -36.19 -19.00
C GLY A 583 -1.08 -35.00 -19.77
N LYS A 584 -1.86 -34.13 -19.10
CA LYS A 584 -2.49 -32.95 -19.71
C LYS A 584 -1.46 -31.90 -20.07
N ARG A 585 -1.68 -31.18 -21.18
CA ARG A 585 -0.70 -30.22 -21.73
C ARG A 585 -1.34 -28.86 -22.01
N ASN A 586 -0.48 -27.85 -22.14
CA ASN A 586 -0.83 -26.47 -22.51
C ASN A 586 -1.83 -25.80 -21.54
N ILE A 587 -1.80 -26.17 -20.27
CA ILE A 587 -2.66 -25.56 -19.25
C ILE A 587 -2.08 -24.23 -18.80
N SER A 588 -2.92 -23.19 -18.72
CA SER A 588 -2.55 -21.90 -18.13
C SER A 588 -3.32 -21.65 -16.83
N TYR A 589 -2.63 -21.11 -15.82
CA TYR A 589 -3.22 -20.81 -14.51
C TYR A 589 -3.33 -19.32 -14.27
N ASP A 590 -4.38 -18.94 -13.55
CA ASP A 590 -4.58 -17.59 -13.05
C ASP A 590 -5.10 -17.62 -11.61
N THR A 591 -4.29 -17.22 -10.63
CA THR A 591 -4.61 -17.41 -9.20
C THR A 591 -4.76 -16.09 -8.42
N TYR A 592 -5.81 -16.01 -7.58
CA TYR A 592 -6.18 -14.79 -6.87
C TYR A 592 -6.65 -15.05 -5.44
N GLY A 593 -6.44 -14.07 -4.57
CA GLY A 593 -7.15 -13.95 -3.30
C GLY A 593 -7.83 -12.60 -3.24
N PHE A 594 -9.15 -12.59 -3.01
CA PHE A 594 -9.95 -11.38 -2.90
C PHE A 594 -10.25 -10.98 -1.44
N GLY A 595 -9.93 -11.85 -0.49
CA GLY A 595 -10.28 -11.65 0.92
C GLY A 595 -11.78 -11.38 1.07
N GLU A 596 -12.10 -10.30 1.77
CA GLU A 596 -13.46 -9.84 2.07
C GLU A 596 -13.95 -8.70 1.16
N ASP A 597 -13.30 -8.45 0.01
CA ASP A 597 -13.68 -7.36 -0.91
C ASP A 597 -15.13 -7.53 -1.37
N ILE A 598 -16.02 -6.68 -0.84
CA ILE A 598 -17.46 -6.71 -1.09
C ILE A 598 -17.80 -6.59 -2.58
N ARG A 599 -16.94 -5.96 -3.39
CA ARG A 599 -17.16 -5.83 -4.85
C ARG A 599 -16.95 -7.14 -5.60
N ARG A 600 -16.26 -8.10 -4.99
CA ARG A 600 -15.93 -9.41 -5.56
C ARG A 600 -16.47 -10.57 -4.73
N ALA A 601 -17.02 -10.31 -3.54
CA ALA A 601 -17.64 -11.28 -2.66
C ALA A 601 -18.77 -12.04 -3.40
N PRO A 602 -18.79 -13.38 -3.31
CA PRO A 602 -19.86 -14.16 -3.92
C PRO A 602 -21.25 -13.88 -3.32
N PHE A 603 -21.37 -13.49 -2.05
CA PHE A 603 -22.63 -13.27 -1.33
C PHE A 603 -22.54 -12.09 -0.34
N ASP A 604 -23.70 -11.59 0.15
CA ASP A 604 -23.81 -10.34 0.90
C ASP A 604 -23.41 -10.40 2.40
N ASN A 605 -22.94 -11.55 2.91
CA ASN A 605 -22.52 -11.79 4.31
C ASN A 605 -23.58 -11.58 5.42
N ASN A 606 -24.84 -11.30 5.08
CA ASN A 606 -25.88 -10.98 6.05
C ASN A 606 -26.33 -12.22 6.84
N LEU A 607 -26.50 -13.34 6.14
CA LEU A 607 -26.94 -14.60 6.73
C LEU A 607 -25.76 -15.55 7.01
N PRO A 608 -25.87 -16.44 8.02
CA PRO A 608 -24.86 -17.47 8.29
C PRO A 608 -24.45 -18.25 7.03
N GLU A 609 -25.42 -18.71 6.27
CA GLU A 609 -25.22 -19.45 5.02
C GLU A 609 -24.40 -18.67 4.00
N GLU A 610 -24.66 -17.37 3.83
CA GLU A 610 -23.91 -16.51 2.91
C GLU A 610 -22.45 -16.40 3.31
N ARG A 611 -22.17 -16.23 4.61
CA ARG A 611 -20.79 -16.20 5.14
C ARG A 611 -20.08 -17.53 4.90
N PHE A 612 -20.75 -18.65 5.12
CA PHE A 612 -20.19 -19.97 4.80
C PHE A 612 -19.90 -20.17 3.32
N TYR A 613 -20.75 -19.64 2.43
CA TYR A 613 -20.49 -19.70 1.00
C TYR A 613 -19.44 -18.68 0.52
N ASN A 614 -19.22 -17.59 1.25
CA ASN A 614 -18.11 -16.67 1.01
C ASN A 614 -16.76 -17.24 1.43
N ARG A 615 -16.72 -18.15 2.41
CA ARG A 615 -15.55 -18.97 2.76
C ARG A 615 -15.27 -20.02 1.68
N THR A 616 -14.82 -19.61 0.50
CA THR A 616 -14.71 -20.50 -0.67
C THR A 616 -13.49 -20.25 -1.53
N VAL A 617 -13.05 -21.28 -2.26
CA VAL A 617 -12.25 -21.13 -3.47
C VAL A 617 -13.11 -21.57 -4.65
N ILE A 618 -13.20 -20.71 -5.66
CA ILE A 618 -13.90 -20.98 -6.91
C ILE A 618 -12.85 -21.27 -7.99
N ILE A 619 -13.11 -22.31 -8.77
CA ILE A 619 -12.26 -22.82 -9.84
C ILE A 619 -13.08 -22.75 -11.12
N ASP A 620 -12.68 -21.88 -12.03
CA ASP A 620 -13.23 -21.75 -13.36
C ASP A 620 -12.30 -22.40 -14.37
N ILE A 621 -12.83 -23.34 -15.14
CA ILE A 621 -12.14 -24.00 -16.24
C ILE A 621 -12.76 -23.50 -17.53
N VAL A 622 -11.91 -22.84 -18.31
CA VAL A 622 -12.24 -22.29 -19.61
C VAL A 622 -11.59 -23.19 -20.67
N PRO A 623 -12.39 -23.94 -21.44
CA PRO A 623 -11.91 -24.66 -22.61
C PRO A 623 -11.26 -23.68 -23.61
N GLU A 624 -10.28 -24.14 -24.38
CA GLU A 624 -9.64 -23.29 -25.41
C GLU A 624 -10.53 -23.07 -26.64
#